data_AF-A0A447U653-F1
#
_entry.id   AF-A0A447U653-F1
#
_cell.length_a   1.000
_cell.length_b   1.000
_cell.length_c   1.000
_cell.angle_alpha   90.00
_cell.angle_beta   90.00
_cell.angle_gamma   90.00
#
_symmetry.space_group_name_H-M   'P 1'
#
loop_
_entity.id
_entity.type
_entity.pdbx_description
1 polymer ?
#
loop_
_entity_poly.entity_id
_entity_poly.type
_entity_poly.pdbx_seq_one_letter_code
_entity_poly.pdbx_strand_id
1 'polypeptide(L)'
;MEQALIWTEWTMEFNSSVFSPARANYYRCLQTLLLLSQEDTRQPLQYLNAFIKMYGAEAVEAASAALSGEAAFYGLPAVDHDLQAFPAHQSLLKAYDKLQRAKAAYWSK
;
A
#
# COMPACT_ATOMS: atom_id res chain seq x y z
N MET A 1 14.14 8.20 8.19
CA MET A 1 14.39 7.75 6.80
C MET A 1 15.03 6.37 6.76
N GLU A 2 16.10 6.14 7.52
CA GLU A 2 16.76 4.83 7.65
C GLU A 2 15.81 3.65 7.94
N GLN A 3 14.95 3.75 8.95
CA GLN A 3 13.95 2.70 9.24
C GLN A 3 13.01 2.42 8.06
N ALA A 4 12.61 3.46 7.32
CA ALA A 4 11.72 3.29 6.16
C ALA A 4 12.42 2.50 5.04
N LEU A 5 13.72 2.71 4.83
CA LEU A 5 14.52 1.94 3.88
C LEU A 5 14.59 0.47 4.31
N ILE A 6 14.98 0.19 5.56
CA ILE A 6 15.07 -1.19 6.09
C ILE A 6 13.76 -1.96 5.88
N TRP A 7 12.62 -1.36 6.25
CA TRP A 7 11.32 -2.01 6.10
C TRP A 7 10.84 -2.08 4.66
N THR A 8 11.28 -1.16 3.79
CA THR A 8 11.00 -1.23 2.34
C THR A 8 11.76 -2.38 1.70
N GLU A 9 13.04 -2.56 2.05
CA GLU A 9 13.87 -3.69 1.59
C GLU A 9 13.28 -5.03 2.05
N TRP A 10 12.94 -5.14 3.34
CA TRP A 10 12.24 -6.30 3.87
C TRP A 10 10.93 -6.57 3.13
N THR A 11 10.13 -5.52 2.87
CA THR A 11 8.85 -5.67 2.17
C THR A 11 9.07 -6.23 0.76
N MET A 12 10.08 -5.75 0.04
CA MET A 12 10.41 -6.24 -1.30
C MET A 12 10.95 -7.67 -1.26
N GLU A 13 11.82 -8.00 -0.31
CA GLU A 13 12.40 -9.34 -0.16
C GLU A 13 11.32 -10.40 0.07
N PHE A 14 10.37 -10.13 0.98
CA PHE A 14 9.40 -11.14 1.42
C PHE A 14 8.02 -11.05 0.76
N ASN A 15 7.68 -9.96 0.06
CA ASN A 15 6.33 -9.77 -0.49
C ASN A 15 6.28 -9.42 -1.99
N SER A 16 7.42 -9.13 -2.64
CA SER A 16 7.40 -8.74 -4.06
C SER A 16 6.76 -9.78 -4.98
N SER A 17 6.85 -11.06 -4.64
CA SER A 17 6.29 -12.18 -5.40
C SER A 17 4.75 -12.24 -5.40
N VAL A 18 4.10 -11.66 -4.39
CA VAL A 18 2.62 -11.65 -4.26
C VAL A 18 2.01 -10.30 -4.63
N PHE A 19 2.83 -9.30 -4.92
CA PHE A 19 2.34 -7.99 -5.34
C PHE A 19 1.81 -8.01 -6.77
N SER A 20 0.81 -7.16 -7.02
CA SER A 20 0.46 -6.80 -8.39
C SER A 20 1.67 -6.11 -9.06
N PRO A 21 1.79 -6.18 -10.40
CA PRO A 21 2.89 -5.51 -11.11
C PRO A 21 3.03 -4.02 -10.77
N ALA A 22 1.91 -3.31 -10.63
CA ALA A 22 1.88 -1.91 -10.24
C ALA A 22 2.42 -1.66 -8.82
N ARG A 23 2.03 -2.50 -7.85
CA ARG A 23 2.51 -2.37 -6.46
C ARG A 23 3.99 -2.74 -6.34
N ALA A 24 4.44 -3.77 -7.05
CA ALA A 24 5.85 -4.12 -7.12
C ALA A 24 6.67 -2.97 -7.75
N ASN A 25 6.16 -2.32 -8.79
CA ASN A 25 6.79 -1.15 -9.40
C ASN A 25 6.90 0.03 -8.44
N TYR A 26 5.82 0.33 -7.71
CA TYR A 26 5.82 1.34 -6.66
C TYR A 26 6.92 1.08 -5.62
N TYR A 27 7.03 -0.14 -5.09
CA TYR A 27 8.05 -0.45 -4.08
C TYR A 27 9.48 -0.37 -4.61
N ARG A 28 9.75 -0.77 -5.86
CA ARG A 28 11.06 -0.54 -6.50
C ARG A 28 11.39 0.95 -6.61
N CYS A 29 10.40 1.77 -6.98
CA CYS A 29 10.56 3.22 -7.05
C CYS A 29 10.85 3.81 -5.67
N LEU A 30 10.05 3.46 -4.66
CA LEU A 30 10.21 3.91 -3.28
C LEU A 30 11.58 3.52 -2.70
N GLN A 31 12.01 2.27 -2.88
CA GLN A 31 13.34 1.81 -2.45
C GLN A 31 14.44 2.66 -3.09
N THR A 32 14.34 2.92 -4.39
CA THR A 32 15.32 3.75 -5.11
C THR A 32 15.38 5.17 -4.57
N LEU A 33 14.23 5.79 -4.28
CA LEU A 33 14.19 7.14 -3.69
C LEU A 33 14.72 7.15 -2.26
N LEU A 34 14.44 6.12 -1.48
CA LEU A 34 14.97 5.96 -0.12
C LEU A 34 16.49 5.78 -0.14
N LEU A 35 17.03 4.95 -1.03
CA LEU A 35 18.48 4.83 -1.22
C LEU A 35 19.11 6.16 -1.60
N LEU A 36 18.53 6.88 -2.57
CA LEU A 36 19.02 8.19 -2.98
C LEU A 36 18.96 9.23 -1.84
N SER A 37 17.96 9.14 -0.95
CA SER A 37 17.87 10.04 0.20
C SER A 37 18.99 9.85 1.24
N GLN A 38 19.70 8.72 1.20
CA GLN A 38 20.88 8.46 2.05
C GLN A 38 22.19 8.93 1.42
N GLU A 39 22.16 9.43 0.17
CA GLU A 39 23.35 9.84 -0.56
C GLU A 39 23.60 11.34 -0.42
N ASP A 40 24.44 11.73 0.54
CA ASP A 40 24.72 13.14 0.85
C ASP A 40 25.36 13.95 -0.30
N THR A 41 25.99 13.26 -1.25
CA THR A 41 26.72 13.89 -2.37
C THR A 41 25.91 13.99 -3.66
N ARG A 42 24.72 13.39 -3.70
CA ARG A 42 23.89 13.29 -4.91
C ARG A 42 22.72 14.26 -4.84
N GLN A 43 22.43 14.91 -5.97
CA GLN A 43 21.28 15.82 -6.07
C GLN A 43 20.06 15.08 -6.64
N PRO A 44 18.94 14.96 -5.90
CA PRO A 44 17.78 14.17 -6.35
C PRO A 44 17.20 14.58 -7.71
N LEU A 45 17.16 15.89 -7.99
CA LEU A 45 16.63 16.43 -9.24
C LEU A 45 17.38 15.95 -10.49
N GLN A 46 18.66 15.56 -10.37
CA GLN A 46 19.44 15.04 -11.49
C GLN A 46 18.95 13.67 -11.97
N TYR A 47 18.28 12.91 -11.11
CA TYR A 47 17.83 11.54 -11.41
C TYR A 47 16.35 11.45 -11.77
N LEU A 48 15.57 12.52 -11.53
CA LEU A 48 14.12 12.54 -11.69
C LEU A 48 13.68 12.06 -13.09
N ASN A 49 14.30 12.57 -14.15
CA ASN A 49 13.99 12.17 -15.52
C ASN A 49 14.25 10.68 -15.79
N ALA A 50 15.29 10.11 -15.19
CA ALA A 50 15.58 8.68 -15.31
C ALA A 50 14.55 7.85 -14.53
N PHE A 51 14.16 8.28 -13.34
CA PHE A 51 13.14 7.61 -12.53
C PHE A 51 11.76 7.63 -13.20
N ILE A 52 11.36 8.74 -13.80
CA ILE A 52 10.09 8.81 -14.55
C ILE A 52 10.11 7.83 -15.73
N LYS A 53 11.24 7.69 -16.44
CA LYS A 53 11.35 6.72 -17.54
C LYS A 53 11.32 5.27 -17.07
N MET A 54 11.89 4.97 -15.90
CA MET A 54 11.96 3.61 -15.36
C MET A 54 10.64 3.17 -14.70
N TYR A 55 10.06 4.05 -13.88
CA TYR A 55 8.96 3.73 -12.98
C TYR A 55 7.62 4.34 -13.40
N GLY A 56 7.62 5.32 -14.30
CA GLY A 56 6.44 6.11 -14.65
C GLY A 56 6.21 7.27 -13.68
N ALA A 57 5.56 8.33 -14.17
CA ALA A 57 5.32 9.56 -13.39
C ALA A 57 4.48 9.30 -12.13
N GLU A 58 3.40 8.51 -12.24
CA GLU A 58 2.51 8.19 -11.12
C GLU A 58 3.23 7.49 -9.96
N ALA A 59 4.12 6.54 -10.26
CA ALA A 59 4.87 5.83 -9.22
C ALA A 59 5.89 6.74 -8.52
N VAL A 60 6.56 7.61 -9.30
CA VAL A 60 7.51 8.60 -8.76
C VAL A 60 6.80 9.61 -7.88
N GLU A 61 5.64 10.12 -8.31
CA GLU A 61 4.83 11.04 -7.53
C GLU A 61 4.34 10.39 -6.23
N ALA A 62 3.74 9.21 -6.31
CA ALA A 62 3.25 8.50 -5.13
C ALA A 62 4.38 8.15 -4.13
N ALA A 63 5.52 7.67 -4.63
CA ALA A 63 6.67 7.37 -3.78
C ALA A 63 7.27 8.63 -3.15
N SER A 64 7.27 9.76 -3.86
CA SER A 64 7.72 11.06 -3.32
C SER A 64 6.77 11.59 -2.25
N ALA A 65 5.46 11.47 -2.43
CA ALA A 65 4.45 11.82 -1.43
C ALA A 65 4.53 10.93 -0.18
N ALA A 66 4.88 9.66 -0.34
CA ALA A 66 5.17 8.78 0.79
C ALA A 66 6.47 9.20 1.51
N LEU A 67 7.49 9.63 0.76
CA LEU A 67 8.78 10.10 1.29
C LEU A 67 8.63 11.38 2.13
N SER A 68 7.79 12.32 1.69
CA SER A 68 7.48 13.57 2.41
C SER A 68 6.59 13.36 3.63
N GLY A 69 5.96 12.18 3.74
CA GLY A 69 5.00 11.85 4.80
C GLY A 69 3.56 12.29 4.50
N GLU A 70 3.30 12.92 3.35
CA GLU A 70 1.95 13.33 2.94
C GLU A 70 1.03 12.13 2.70
N ALA A 71 1.56 11.06 2.11
CA ALA A 71 0.77 9.88 1.73
C ALA A 71 1.53 8.55 1.93
N ALA A 72 1.93 8.24 3.16
CA ALA A 72 2.72 7.04 3.48
C ALA A 72 1.96 5.70 3.27
N PHE A 73 0.62 5.70 3.33
CA PHE A 73 -0.22 4.49 3.29
C PHE A 73 -0.65 4.11 1.87
N TYR A 74 0.31 3.90 0.97
CA TYR A 74 0.02 3.63 -0.44
C TYR A 74 -0.84 2.38 -0.66
N GLY A 75 -1.94 2.56 -1.40
CA GLY A 75 -2.89 1.50 -1.74
C GLY A 75 -3.69 0.96 -0.55
N LEU A 76 -3.74 1.69 0.57
CA LEU A 76 -4.58 1.36 1.72
C LEU A 76 -5.71 2.40 1.83
N PRO A 77 -6.97 2.02 1.54
CA PRO A 77 -8.09 2.93 1.71
C PRO A 77 -8.37 3.18 3.19
N ALA A 78 -9.00 4.31 3.50
CA ALA A 78 -9.61 4.49 4.81
C ALA A 78 -10.75 3.48 4.99
N VAL A 79 -10.86 2.89 6.19
CA VAL A 79 -11.84 1.85 6.50
C VAL A 79 -12.63 2.27 7.72
N ASP A 80 -13.95 2.17 7.62
CA ASP A 80 -14.89 2.45 8.69
C ASP A 80 -15.11 1.21 9.58
N HIS A 81 -15.78 1.40 10.71
CA HIS A 81 -16.06 0.35 11.68
C HIS A 81 -16.91 -0.80 11.11
N ASP A 82 -17.75 -0.54 10.11
CA ASP A 82 -18.58 -1.55 9.47
C ASP A 82 -17.89 -2.20 8.26
N LEU A 83 -16.63 -1.83 7.96
CA LEU A 83 -15.79 -2.43 6.94
C LEU A 83 -16.42 -2.32 5.52
N GLN A 84 -17.07 -1.20 5.21
CA GLN A 84 -17.76 -0.96 3.94
C GLN A 84 -16.80 -0.91 2.76
N ALA A 85 -15.56 -0.49 2.99
CA ALA A 85 -14.49 -0.47 1.98
C ALA A 85 -14.11 -1.87 1.44
N PHE A 86 -14.57 -2.95 2.07
CA PHE A 86 -14.21 -4.33 1.71
C PHE A 86 -15.43 -5.14 1.24
N PRO A 87 -15.68 -5.24 -0.08
CA PRO A 87 -16.81 -6.00 -0.63
C PRO A 87 -16.84 -7.48 -0.21
N ALA A 88 -15.66 -8.09 -0.04
CA ALA A 88 -15.54 -9.46 0.47
C ALA A 88 -16.08 -9.58 1.91
N HIS A 89 -15.77 -8.60 2.77
CA HIS A 89 -16.26 -8.57 4.14
C HIS A 89 -17.77 -8.31 4.19
N GLN A 90 -18.28 -7.37 3.38
CA GLN A 90 -19.73 -7.14 3.28
C GLN A 90 -20.49 -8.40 2.83
N SER A 91 -19.90 -9.18 1.92
CA SER A 91 -20.50 -10.44 1.47
C SER A 91 -20.53 -11.49 2.59
N LEU A 92 -19.48 -11.55 3.41
CA LEU A 92 -19.43 -12.37 4.61
C LEU A 92 -20.52 -11.97 5.62
N LEU A 93 -20.66 -10.67 5.91
CA LEU A 93 -21.69 -10.18 6.84
C LEU A 93 -23.11 -10.46 6.34
N LYS A 94 -23.37 -10.34 5.03
CA LYS A 94 -24.67 -10.74 4.43
C LYS A 94 -24.95 -12.23 4.58
N ALA A 95 -23.93 -13.08 4.47
CA ALA A 95 -24.08 -14.50 4.74
C ALA A 95 -24.34 -14.77 6.22
N TYR A 96 -23.63 -14.07 7.10
CA TYR A 96 -23.78 -14.18 8.55
C TYR A 96 -25.16 -13.73 9.04
N ASP A 97 -25.71 -12.64 8.48
CA ASP A 97 -27.04 -12.13 8.83
C ASP A 97 -28.15 -13.17 8.63
N LYS A 98 -28.05 -14.00 7.59
CA LYS A 98 -28.99 -15.13 7.38
C LYS A 98 -29.00 -16.10 8.57
N LEU A 99 -27.82 -16.40 9.11
CA LEU A 99 -27.67 -17.26 10.28
C LEU A 99 -28.19 -16.60 11.55
N GLN A 100 -27.96 -15.29 11.71
CA GLN A 100 -28.45 -14.54 12.87
C GLN A 100 -29.98 -14.49 12.92
N ARG A 101 -30.63 -14.26 11.76
CA ARG A 101 -32.10 -14.35 11.63
C ARG A 101 -32.63 -15.74 11.99
N ALA A 102 -31.95 -16.80 11.54
CA ALA A 102 -32.33 -18.17 11.87
C ALA A 102 -32.22 -18.47 13.38
N LYS A 103 -31.15 -18.00 14.04
CA LYS A 103 -30.98 -18.14 15.50
C LYS A 103 -32.06 -17.40 16.28
N ALA A 104 -32.36 -16.16 15.89
CA ALA A 104 -33.39 -15.35 16.54
C ALA A 104 -34.77 -16.02 16.43
N ALA A 105 -35.12 -16.51 15.24
CA ALA A 105 -36.38 -17.23 15.02
C ALA A 105 -36.46 -18.52 15.86
N TYR A 106 -35.36 -19.27 15.97
CA TYR A 106 -35.31 -20.52 16.74
C TYR A 106 -35.51 -20.28 18.25
N TRP A 107 -34.85 -19.27 18.83
CA TRP A 107 -34.93 -18.97 20.27
C TRP A 107 -36.12 -18.10 20.68
N SER A 108 -36.84 -17.51 19.73
CA SER A 108 -38.09 -16.77 20.00
C SER A 108 -39.34 -17.66 20.12
N LYS A 109 -39.19 -18.96 19.84
CA LYS A 109 -40.19 -20.00 20.10
C LYS A 109 -40.01 -20.58 21.49
#